data_AF-A0A832N1J2-F1
#
_entry.id   AF-A0A832N1J2-F1
#
_cell.length_a   1.000
_cell.length_b   1.000
_cell.length_c   1.000
_cell.angle_alpha   90.00
_cell.angle_beta   90.00
_cell.angle_gamma   90.00
#
_symmetry.space_group_name_H-M   'P 1'
#
loop_
_entity.id
_entity.type
_entity.pdbx_description
1 polymer ?
#
loop_
_entity_poly.entity_id
_entity_poly.type
_entity_poly.pdbx_seq_one_letter_code
_entity_poly.pdbx_strand_id
1 'polypeptide(L)' 'MPAPRNNLKAALARGEIQIGLWLGTGHPLMAEIAATSGYDWCLIDGEHAPNDIPLILAQLQAMNGAGAAPVVRVP' A
#
# COMPACT_ATOMS: atom_id res chain seq x y z
N MET A 1 -17.04 15.20 12.02
CA MET A 1 -15.72 14.66 12.40
C MET A 1 -14.76 14.90 11.23
N PRO A 2 -13.52 15.36 11.46
CA PRO A 2 -12.55 15.48 10.37
C PRO A 2 -12.17 14.09 9.84
N ALA A 3 -11.82 14.00 8.56
CA ALA A 3 -11.30 12.77 7.98
C ALA A 3 -9.98 12.36 8.65
N PRO A 4 -9.66 11.05 8.73
CA PRO A 4 -8.35 10.59 9.18
C PRO A 4 -7.21 11.23 8.38
N ARG A 5 -6.07 11.45 9.03
CA ARG A 5 -4.88 12.01 8.39
C ARG A 5 -4.22 10.97 7.48
N ASN A 6 -3.94 11.34 6.23
CA ASN A 6 -3.11 10.55 5.33
C ASN A 6 -1.63 10.91 5.55
N ASN A 7 -0.88 10.00 6.18
CA ASN A 7 0.52 10.24 6.55
C ASN A 7 1.45 10.34 5.33
N LEU A 8 1.26 9.46 4.33
CA LEU A 8 2.02 9.49 3.08
C LEU A 8 1.87 10.83 2.36
N LYS A 9 0.63 11.31 2.18
CA LYS A 9 0.35 12.63 1.58
C LYS A 9 1.03 13.76 2.35
N ALA A 10 1.01 13.71 3.68
CA ALA A 10 1.63 14.73 4.51
C ALA A 10 3.16 14.71 4.40
N ALA A 11 3.80 13.55 4.34
CA ALA A 11 5.25 13.40 4.16
C ALA A 11 5.70 13.89 2.79
N LEU A 12 4.99 13.51 1.72
CA LEU A 12 5.23 14.00 0.35
C LEU A 12 5.14 15.53 0.27
N ALA A 13 4.15 16.15 0.93
CA ALA A 13 4.01 17.61 0.98
C ALA A 13 5.17 18.33 1.70
N ARG A 14 5.91 17.63 2.57
CA ARG A 14 7.10 18.15 3.25
C ARG A 14 8.40 17.90 2.46
N GLY A 15 8.33 17.22 1.31
CA GLY A 15 9.51 16.85 0.53
C GLY A 15 10.35 15.75 1.18
N GLU A 16 9.76 14.97 2.08
CA GLU A 16 10.44 13.83 2.70
C GLU A 16 10.62 12.70 1.68
N ILE A 17 11.77 12.05 1.71
CA ILE A 17 12.02 10.84 0.92
C ILE A 17 11.08 9.74 1.44
N GLN A 18 10.41 9.04 0.53
CA GLN A 18 9.51 7.94 0.83
C GLN A 18 9.92 6.70 0.04
N ILE A 19 10.44 5.68 0.73
CA ILE A 19 10.89 4.43 0.14
C ILE A 19 9.71 3.47 0.02
N GLY A 20 9.41 3.05 -1.21
CA GLY A 20 8.28 2.18 -1.51
C GLY A 20 8.67 0.79 -2.01
N LEU A 21 7.73 -0.15 -1.91
CA LEU A 21 7.82 -1.49 -2.51
C LEU A 21 6.68 -1.74 -3.50
N TRP A 22 7.00 -2.34 -4.65
CA TRP A 22 6.02 -2.75 -5.66
C TRP A 22 5.51 -4.17 -5.39
N LEU A 23 4.19 -4.35 -5.29
CA LEU A 23 3.55 -5.64 -5.02
C LEU A 23 2.90 -6.19 -6.30
N GLY A 24 3.65 -7.06 -6.99
CA GLY A 24 3.22 -7.73 -8.22
C GLY A 24 2.73 -9.18 -8.06
N THR A 25 2.68 -9.70 -6.83
CA THR A 25 2.38 -11.12 -6.58
C THR A 25 0.88 -11.45 -6.50
N GLY A 26 0.04 -10.45 -6.22
CA GLY A 26 -1.40 -10.64 -6.02
C GLY A 26 -1.71 -11.56 -4.84
N HIS A 27 -1.00 -11.43 -3.72
CA HIS A 27 -1.20 -12.33 -2.57
C HIS A 27 -1.24 -11.55 -1.23
N PRO A 28 -2.30 -11.69 -0.42
CA PRO A 28 -2.46 -10.93 0.82
C PRO A 28 -1.34 -11.16 1.83
N LEU A 29 -0.87 -12.41 2.00
CA LEU A 29 0.27 -12.71 2.87
C LEU A 29 1.55 -11.94 2.47
N MET A 30 1.81 -11.78 1.17
CA MET A 30 2.99 -11.02 0.71
C MET A 30 2.83 -9.53 1.00
N ALA A 31 1.61 -9.00 0.87
CA ALA A 31 1.30 -7.63 1.24
C ALA A 31 1.45 -7.37 2.75
N GLU A 32 1.03 -8.31 3.60
CA GLU A 32 1.21 -8.24 5.06
C GLU A 32 2.72 -8.18 5.42
N ILE A 33 3.51 -9.13 4.90
CA ILE A 33 4.96 -9.19 5.13
C ILE A 33 5.62 -7.87 4.67
N ALA A 34 5.28 -7.40 3.48
CA ALA A 34 5.80 -6.14 2.94
C ALA A 34 5.46 -4.94 3.84
N ALA A 35 4.22 -4.86 4.32
CA ALA A 35 3.75 -3.73 5.11
C ALA A 35 4.39 -3.65 6.51
N THR A 36 4.96 -4.75 7.00
CA THR A 36 5.75 -4.79 8.25
C THR A 36 7.26 -4.69 8.02
N SER A 37 7.73 -4.64 6.77
CA SER A 37 9.17 -4.68 6.42
C SER A 37 9.89 -3.32 6.50
N GLY A 38 9.23 -2.26 6.96
CA GLY A 38 9.84 -0.94 7.16
C GLY A 38 9.81 -0.01 5.95
N TYR A 39 9.02 -0.34 4.91
CA TYR A 39 8.72 0.59 3.81
C TYR A 39 7.75 1.69 4.26
N ASP A 40 7.88 2.88 3.68
CA ASP A 40 6.95 3.98 3.94
C ASP A 40 5.59 3.72 3.25
N TRP A 41 5.62 3.05 2.10
CA TRP A 41 4.43 2.71 1.32
C TRP A 41 4.62 1.43 0.49
N CYS A 42 3.52 0.78 0.11
CA CYS A 42 3.53 -0.33 -0.84
C CYS A 42 2.51 -0.10 -1.95
N LEU A 43 2.90 -0.36 -3.20
CA LEU A 43 2.04 -0.25 -4.37
C LEU A 43 1.42 -1.61 -4.72
N ILE A 44 0.12 -1.74 -4.58
CA ILE A 44 -0.66 -2.86 -5.12
C ILE A 44 -0.90 -2.57 -6.61
N ASP A 45 -0.33 -3.42 -7.46
CA ASP A 45 -0.35 -3.21 -8.90
C ASP A 45 -1.61 -3.79 -9.55
N GLY A 46 -2.59 -2.95 -9.87
CA GLY A 46 -3.81 -3.36 -10.58
C GLY A 46 -3.71 -3.34 -12.11
N GLU A 47 -2.60 -2.90 -12.68
CA GLU A 47 -2.44 -2.71 -14.13
C GLU A 47 -1.68 -3.88 -14.78
N HIS A 48 -0.54 -4.25 -14.19
CA HIS A 48 0.38 -5.24 -14.78
C HIS A 48 0.56 -6.51 -13.95
N ALA A 49 -0.02 -6.56 -12.75
CA ALA A 49 -0.05 -7.76 -11.92
C ALA A 49 -1.47 -8.38 -11.91
N PRO A 50 -1.63 -9.64 -11.50
CA PRO A 50 -2.91 -10.34 -11.55
C PRO A 50 -3.84 -9.94 -10.39
N ASN A 51 -4.05 -8.65 -10.18
CA ASN A 51 -4.92 -8.09 -9.15
C ASN A 51 -6.27 -7.68 -9.73
N ASP A 52 -7.34 -8.19 -9.14
CA ASP A 52 -8.71 -7.70 -9.33
C ASP A 52 -9.20 -6.96 -8.07
N ILE A 53 -10.42 -6.43 -8.11
CA ILE A 53 -10.99 -5.68 -6.97
C ILE A 53 -11.04 -6.53 -5.69
N PRO A 54 -11.55 -7.79 -5.70
CA PRO A 54 -11.48 -8.67 -4.52
C PRO A 54 -10.07 -8.87 -3.96
N LEU A 55 -9.06 -9.05 -4.81
CA LEU A 55 -7.69 -9.30 -4.38
C LEU A 55 -7.00 -8.03 -3.85
N ILE A 56 -7.31 -6.87 -4.43
CA ILE A 56 -6.93 -5.57 -3.88
C ILE A 56 -7.52 -5.40 -2.48
N LEU A 57 -8.82 -5.69 -2.29
CA LEU A 57 -9.46 -5.61 -0.98
C LEU A 57 -8.79 -6.53 0.05
N ALA A 58 -8.50 -7.77 -0.32
CA ALA A 58 -7.83 -8.72 0.57
C ALA A 58 -6.43 -8.24 1.00
N GLN A 59 -5.66 -7.65 0.09
CA GLN A 59 -4.36 -7.06 0.41
C GLN A 59 -4.50 -5.82 1.30
N LEU A 60 -5.47 -4.94 1.03
CA LEU A 60 -5.75 -3.78 1.88
C LEU A 60 -6.13 -4.18 3.31
N GLN A 61 -6.91 -5.25 3.46
CA GLN A 61 -7.26 -5.82 4.77
C GLN A 61 -6.03 -6.40 5.48
N ALA A 62 -5.16 -7.13 4.75
CA ALA A 62 -3.93 -7.68 5.29
C ALA A 62 -2.91 -6.61 5.74
N MET A 63 -2.94 -5.43 5.09
CA MET A 63 -2.10 -4.28 5.47
C MET A 63 -2.73 -3.39 6.55
N ASN A 64 -3.96 -3.66 7.01
CA ASN A 64 -4.65 -2.79 7.95
C ASN A 64 -3.92 -2.71 9.30
N GLY A 65 -3.58 -1.49 9.72
CA GLY A 65 -2.82 -1.25 10.95
C GLY A 65 -1.32 -1.54 10.84
N ALA A 66 -0.82 -1.93 9.66
CA ALA A 66 0.60 -2.06 9.40
C ALA A 66 1.28 -0.69 9.19
N GLY A 67 2.62 -0.67 9.14
CA GLY A 67 3.41 0.56 9.08
C GLY A 67 3.39 1.25 7.71
N ALA A 68 3.35 0.47 6.62
CA ALA A 68 3.40 1.00 5.27
C ALA A 68 2.02 1.48 4.76
N ALA A 69 1.97 2.65 4.13
CA ALA A 69 0.76 3.15 3.48
C ALA A 69 0.44 2.35 2.19
N PRO A 70 -0.78 1.79 2.03
CA PRO A 70 -1.16 1.16 0.78
C PRO A 70 -1.48 2.19 -0.31
N VAL A 71 -0.95 1.95 -1.52
CA VAL A 71 -1.25 2.70 -2.75
C VAL A 71 -1.73 1.71 -3.79
N VAL A 72 -2.79 2.02 -4.53
CA VAL A 72 -3.29 1.16 -5.62
C VAL A 72 -3.00 1.83 -6.95
N ARG A 73 -2.33 1.12 -7.86
CA ARG A 73 -2.27 1.49 -9.27
C ARG A 73 -3.50 0.92 -9.97
N VAL A 74 -4.30 1.80 -10.55
CA VAL A 74 -5.46 1.42 -11.38
C VAL A 74 -4.99 0.86 -12.74
N PRO A 75 -5.79 0.01 -13.41
CA PRO A 75 -5.50 -0.44 -14.77
C PRO A 75 -5.50 0.69 -15.81
#